data_AF-A0AAN6KEZ2-F1
#
_entry.id   AF-A0AAN6KEZ2-F1
#
_cell.length_a   1.000
_cell.length_b   1.000
_cell.length_c   1.000
_cell.angle_alpha   90.00
_cell.angle_beta   90.00
_cell.angle_gamma   90.00
#
_symmetry.space_group_name_H-M   'P 1'
#
loop_
_entity.id
_entity.type
_entity.pdbx_description
1 polymer ?
#
loop_
_entity_poly.entity_id
_entity_poly.type
_entity_poly.pdbx_seq_one_letter_code
_entity_poly.pdbx_strand_id
1 'polypeptide(L)'
;MALTNPSAEDALQLFKNIEEDFPTQTLGEERWYILAISAITAGGHPGFAKDLYLYLISKPDFATPGQRQALMRRLREALVKLVSVVGVPKPLEAVFSMGEVEREEDKDYSFSRYSTSTIYYAGLYYGPTTVLTGV
;
A
#
# COMPACT_ATOMS: atom_id res chain seq x y z
N MET A 1 -4.89 14.30 -29.04
CA MET A 1 -6.11 13.98 -28.27
C MET A 1 -5.73 12.92 -27.25
N ALA A 2 -5.92 13.16 -25.95
CA ALA A 2 -5.69 12.12 -24.95
C ALA A 2 -6.70 10.99 -25.20
N LEU A 3 -6.23 9.75 -25.28
CA LEU A 3 -7.08 8.57 -25.45
C LEU A 3 -8.09 8.54 -24.30
N THR A 4 -9.39 8.53 -24.61
CA THR A 4 -10.46 8.59 -23.60
C THR A 4 -10.60 7.30 -22.79
N ASN A 5 -9.98 6.21 -23.25
CA ASN A 5 -9.91 4.91 -22.58
C ASN A 5 -8.55 4.27 -22.89
N PRO A 6 -7.50 4.55 -22.09
CA PRO A 6 -6.22 3.85 -22.21
C PRO A 6 -6.39 2.34 -21.96
N SER A 7 -5.53 1.53 -22.56
CA SER A 7 -5.48 0.08 -22.35
C SER A 7 -4.54 -0.31 -21.19
N ALA A 8 -4.57 -1.58 -20.79
CA ALA A 8 -3.60 -2.12 -19.82
C ALA A 8 -2.16 -2.08 -20.35
N GLU A 9 -1.97 -2.25 -21.67
CA GLU A 9 -0.66 -2.14 -22.32
C GLU A 9 -0.12 -0.70 -22.25
N ASP A 10 -0.99 0.29 -22.46
CA ASP A 10 -0.63 1.71 -22.30
C ASP A 10 -0.23 2.03 -20.85
N ALA A 11 -0.96 1.48 -19.88
CA ALA A 11 -0.63 1.64 -18.46
C ALA A 11 0.73 1.00 -18.12
N LEU A 12 1.00 -0.22 -18.62
CA LEU A 12 2.29 -0.89 -18.43
C LEU A 12 3.44 -0.10 -19.07
N GLN A 13 3.24 0.47 -20.26
CA GLN A 13 4.25 1.31 -20.89
C GLN A 13 4.51 2.57 -20.06
N LEU A 14 3.45 3.20 -19.54
CA LEU A 14 3.58 4.34 -18.63
C LEU A 14 4.39 3.98 -17.38
N PHE A 15 4.15 2.82 -16.76
CA PHE A 15 4.87 2.41 -15.55
C PHE A 15 6.36 2.19 -15.81
N LYS A 16 6.72 1.58 -16.94
CA LYS A 16 8.12 1.42 -17.35
C LYS A 16 8.80 2.78 -17.57
N ASN A 17 8.15 3.69 -18.29
CA ASN A 17 8.68 5.03 -18.53
C ASN A 17 8.88 5.78 -17.21
N ILE A 18 7.90 5.74 -16.30
CA ILE A 18 8.02 6.40 -15.00
C ILE A 18 9.18 5.80 -14.20
N GLU A 19 9.35 4.49 -14.20
CA GLU A 19 10.45 3.83 -13.50
C GLU A 19 11.82 4.24 -14.05
N GLU A 20 11.97 4.31 -15.37
CA GLU A 20 13.22 4.73 -16.03
C GLU A 20 13.52 6.22 -15.80
N ASP A 21 12.50 7.07 -15.86
CA ASP A 21 12.64 8.52 -15.73
C ASP A 21 12.75 8.98 -14.27
N PHE A 22 12.26 8.20 -13.30
CA PHE A 22 12.27 8.65 -11.91
C PHE A 22 13.68 8.64 -11.32
N PRO A 23 14.14 9.77 -10.77
CA PRO A 23 15.52 9.90 -10.31
C PRO A 23 15.77 9.04 -9.07
N THR A 24 16.41 7.90 -9.30
CA THR A 24 16.83 6.93 -8.28
C THR A 24 17.70 7.59 -7.20
N GLN A 25 18.54 8.54 -7.64
CA GLN A 25 19.56 9.18 -6.81
C GLN A 25 19.01 10.22 -5.82
N THR A 26 17.84 10.80 -6.06
CA THR A 26 17.30 11.90 -5.22
C THR A 26 16.09 11.49 -4.41
N LEU A 27 15.24 10.60 -4.93
CA LEU A 27 14.01 10.18 -4.26
C LEU A 27 14.08 8.76 -3.69
N GLY A 28 15.06 7.94 -4.08
CA GLY A 28 15.18 6.54 -3.66
C GLY A 28 14.31 5.59 -4.49
N GLU A 29 14.79 4.34 -4.62
CA GLU A 29 14.25 3.34 -5.56
C GLU A 29 12.79 2.96 -5.27
N GLU A 30 12.37 3.03 -4.01
CA GLU A 30 11.06 2.56 -3.56
C GLU A 30 9.93 3.63 -3.59
N ARG A 31 10.09 4.75 -4.31
CA ARG A 31 9.12 5.88 -4.22
C ARG A 31 8.33 6.18 -5.50
N TRP A 32 8.80 5.77 -6.66
CA TRP A 32 8.14 6.11 -7.93
C TRP A 32 6.73 5.53 -8.04
N TYR A 33 6.51 4.32 -7.55
CA TYR A 33 5.20 3.66 -7.62
C TYR A 33 4.15 4.32 -6.72
N ILE A 34 4.57 5.05 -5.67
CA ILE A 34 3.67 5.85 -4.82
C ILE A 34 3.14 7.05 -5.61
N LEU A 35 4.00 7.67 -6.44
CA LEU A 35 3.59 8.73 -7.33
C LEU A 35 2.70 8.19 -8.45
N ALA A 36 3.08 7.06 -9.06
CA ALA A 36 2.29 6.41 -10.10
C ALA A 36 0.88 6.06 -9.61
N ILE A 37 0.74 5.37 -8.46
CA ILE A 37 -0.57 5.00 -7.93
C ILE A 37 -1.42 6.21 -7.55
N SER A 38 -0.78 7.27 -7.05
CA SER A 38 -1.47 8.53 -6.73
C SER A 38 -1.97 9.23 -7.99
N ALA A 39 -1.15 9.29 -9.04
CA ALA A 39 -1.48 9.93 -10.31
C ALA A 39 -2.60 9.20 -11.06
N ILE A 40 -2.53 7.86 -11.20
CA ILE A 40 -3.57 7.09 -11.90
C ILE A 40 -4.92 7.16 -11.17
N THR A 41 -4.88 7.12 -9.83
CA THR A 41 -6.09 7.20 -8.99
C THR A 41 -6.71 8.59 -9.08
N ALA A 42 -5.92 9.65 -8.89
CA ALA A 42 -6.40 11.02 -8.99
C ALA A 42 -6.87 11.38 -10.40
N GLY A 43 -6.15 10.89 -11.41
CA GLY A 43 -6.39 11.09 -12.85
C GLY A 43 -7.64 10.41 -13.41
N GLY A 44 -8.35 9.62 -12.59
CA GLY A 44 -9.62 9.00 -12.99
C GLY A 44 -9.49 7.60 -13.59
N HIS A 45 -8.35 6.94 -13.39
CA HIS A 45 -8.14 5.55 -13.79
C HIS A 45 -7.72 4.66 -12.61
N PRO A 46 -8.48 4.63 -11.50
CA PRO A 46 -8.14 3.84 -10.31
C PRO A 46 -8.04 2.34 -10.59
N GLY A 47 -8.74 1.82 -11.60
CA GLY A 47 -8.68 0.42 -11.99
C GLY A 47 -7.29 -0.08 -12.43
N PHE A 48 -6.39 0.80 -12.90
CA PHE A 48 -5.02 0.41 -13.23
C PHE A 48 -4.11 0.21 -12.00
N ALA A 49 -4.62 0.43 -10.79
CA ALA A 49 -3.87 0.10 -9.58
C ALA A 49 -3.54 -1.40 -9.51
N LYS A 50 -4.43 -2.27 -10.03
CA LYS A 50 -4.15 -3.71 -10.15
C LYS A 50 -3.02 -4.01 -11.14
N ASP A 51 -2.98 -3.30 -12.27
CA ASP A 51 -1.95 -3.48 -13.29
C ASP A 51 -0.58 -3.01 -12.79
N LEU A 52 -0.56 -1.90 -12.02
CA LEU A 52 0.65 -1.44 -11.33
C LEU A 52 1.11 -2.48 -10.29
N TYR A 53 0.21 -3.03 -9.49
CA TYR A 53 0.55 -4.07 -8.52
C TYR A 53 1.11 -5.33 -9.21
N LEU A 54 0.44 -5.83 -10.26
CA LEU A 54 0.90 -6.98 -11.05
C LEU A 54 2.28 -6.74 -11.67
N TYR A 55 2.51 -5.54 -12.20
CA TYR A 55 3.80 -5.15 -12.72
C TYR A 55 4.89 -5.18 -11.65
N LEU A 56 4.63 -4.62 -10.47
CA LEU A 56 5.59 -4.59 -9.37
C LEU A 56 5.92 -6.01 -8.89
N ILE A 57 4.92 -6.88 -8.65
CA ILE A 57 5.18 -8.23 -8.15
C ILE A 57 5.83 -9.17 -9.19
N SER A 58 5.94 -8.74 -10.45
CA SER A 58 6.72 -9.44 -11.47
C SER A 58 8.23 -9.25 -11.29
N LYS A 59 8.65 -8.25 -10.51
CA LYS A 59 10.04 -7.92 -10.24
C LYS A 59 10.65 -8.84 -9.16
N PRO A 60 11.97 -9.09 -9.21
CA PRO A 60 12.65 -9.96 -8.25
C PRO A 60 12.56 -9.46 -6.80
N ASP A 61 12.40 -8.14 -6.59
CA ASP A 61 12.32 -7.52 -5.25
C ASP A 61 11.07 -7.91 -4.46
N PHE A 62 10.06 -8.48 -5.13
CA PHE A 62 8.78 -8.88 -4.55
C PHE A 62 8.49 -10.38 -4.71
N ALA A 63 9.55 -11.20 -4.75
CA ALA A 63 9.44 -12.65 -4.94
C ALA A 63 8.77 -13.39 -3.76
N THR A 64 8.88 -12.88 -2.53
CA THR A 64 8.33 -13.52 -1.33
C THR A 64 6.98 -12.94 -0.91
N PRO A 65 6.09 -13.73 -0.26
CA PRO A 65 4.82 -13.23 0.26
C PRO A 65 4.99 -12.04 1.21
N GLY A 66 6.00 -12.05 2.09
CA GLY A 66 6.26 -10.95 3.02
C GLY A 66 6.61 -9.63 2.32
N GLN A 67 7.34 -9.69 1.21
CA GLN A 67 7.63 -8.51 0.38
C GLN A 67 6.36 -7.99 -0.32
N ARG A 68 5.52 -8.88 -0.85
CA ARG A 68 4.25 -8.49 -1.49
C ARG A 68 3.25 -7.90 -0.49
N GLN A 69 3.16 -8.47 0.71
CA GLN A 69 2.39 -7.90 1.83
C GLN A 69 2.88 -6.50 2.20
N ALA A 70 4.20 -6.31 2.34
CA ALA A 70 4.77 -4.99 2.63
C ALA A 70 4.48 -3.97 1.51
N LEU A 71 4.58 -4.40 0.24
CA LEU A 71 4.22 -3.58 -0.91
C LEU A 71 2.73 -3.19 -0.88
N MET A 72 1.84 -4.16 -0.75
CA MET A 72 0.40 -3.92 -0.71
C MET A 72 0.02 -2.96 0.42
N ARG A 73 0.64 -3.11 1.60
CA ARG A 73 0.45 -2.19 2.73
C ARG A 73 0.84 -0.76 2.37
N ARG A 74 2.02 -0.57 1.76
CA ARG A 74 2.49 0.76 1.31
C ARG A 74 1.55 1.38 0.28
N LEU A 75 1.08 0.60 -0.70
CA LEU A 75 0.13 1.07 -1.72
C LEU A 75 -1.21 1.48 -1.11
N ARG A 76 -1.79 0.63 -0.25
CA ARG A 76 -3.04 0.92 0.47
C ARG A 76 -2.88 2.15 1.37
N GLU A 77 -1.76 2.29 2.06
CA GLU A 77 -1.46 3.46 2.88
C GLU A 77 -1.38 4.76 2.07
N ALA A 78 -0.78 4.73 0.88
CA ALA A 78 -0.74 5.88 -0.02
C ALA A 78 -2.14 6.29 -0.48
N LEU A 79 -2.97 5.30 -0.85
CA LEU A 79 -4.37 5.52 -1.23
C LEU A 79 -5.22 6.10 -0.10
N VAL A 80 -5.06 5.60 1.13
CA VAL A 80 -5.75 6.15 2.31
C VAL A 80 -5.32 7.60 2.57
N LYS A 81 -4.03 7.92 2.42
CA LYS A 81 -3.54 9.30 2.54
C LYS A 81 -4.06 10.21 1.42
N LEU A 82 -4.30 9.66 0.22
CA LEU A 82 -4.84 10.40 -0.93
C LEU A 82 -6.32 10.80 -0.77
N VAL A 83 -7.07 10.14 0.12
CA VAL A 83 -8.50 10.44 0.38
C VAL A 83 -8.73 11.91 0.71
N SER A 84 -7.81 12.56 1.43
CA SER A 84 -7.94 13.98 1.79
C SER A 84 -7.89 14.93 0.59
N VAL A 85 -7.34 14.48 -0.55
CA VAL A 85 -7.14 15.29 -1.76
C VAL A 85 -8.22 15.02 -2.80
N VAL A 86 -8.59 13.75 -3.02
CA VAL A 86 -9.47 13.34 -4.12
C VAL A 86 -10.80 12.74 -3.68
N GLY A 87 -11.05 12.69 -2.37
CA GLY A 87 -12.20 12.03 -1.78
C GLY A 87 -12.06 10.51 -1.70
N VAL A 88 -13.04 9.86 -1.09
CA VAL A 88 -13.06 8.40 -0.81
C VAL A 88 -13.27 7.52 -2.05
N PRO A 89 -14.14 7.85 -3.03
CA PRO A 89 -14.54 6.86 -4.04
C PRO A 89 -13.37 6.30 -4.88
N LYS A 90 -12.48 7.15 -5.41
CA LYS A 90 -11.41 6.71 -6.31
C LYS A 90 -10.35 5.86 -5.60
N PRO A 91 -9.82 6.27 -4.43
CA PRO A 91 -8.86 5.44 -3.70
C PRO A 91 -9.46 4.10 -3.25
N LEU A 92 -10.74 4.07 -2.88
CA LEU A 92 -11.40 2.84 -2.49
C LEU A 92 -11.57 1.87 -3.68
N GLU A 93 -11.93 2.38 -4.86
CA GLU A 93 -11.97 1.59 -6.10
C GLU A 93 -10.59 1.01 -6.44
N ALA A 94 -9.52 1.81 -6.30
CA ALA A 94 -8.16 1.33 -6.50
C ALA A 94 -7.79 0.19 -5.53
N VAL A 95 -8.16 0.32 -4.24
CA VAL A 95 -7.96 -0.75 -3.24
C VAL A 95 -8.70 -2.03 -3.63
N PHE A 96 -9.96 -1.93 -4.09
CA PHE A 96 -10.72 -3.10 -4.52
C PHE A 96 -10.11 -3.76 -5.75
N SER A 97 -9.71 -2.98 -6.76
CA SER A 97 -9.08 -3.53 -7.97
C SER A 97 -7.79 -4.31 -7.66
N MET A 98 -6.97 -3.83 -6.72
CA MET A 98 -5.78 -4.57 -6.27
C MET A 98 -6.15 -5.83 -5.47
N GLY A 99 -7.22 -5.77 -4.67
CA GLY A 99 -7.72 -6.93 -3.92
C GLY A 99 -8.25 -8.06 -4.81
N GLU A 100 -8.72 -7.77 -6.02
CA GLU A 100 -9.16 -8.77 -6.99
C GLU A 100 -8.02 -9.68 -7.48
N VAL A 101 -6.78 -9.16 -7.48
CA VAL A 101 -5.59 -9.86 -7.98
C VAL A 101 -4.61 -10.26 -6.88
N GLU A 102 -4.92 -9.94 -5.62
CA GLU A 102 -4.13 -10.32 -4.45
C GLU A 102 -4.24 -11.83 -4.22
N ARG A 103 -3.10 -12.52 -4.16
CA ARG A 103 -3.06 -13.98 -3.93
C ARG A 103 -3.40 -14.28 -2.48
N GLU A 104 -3.90 -15.48 -2.19
CA GLU A 104 -4.32 -15.84 -0.84
C GLU A 104 -3.15 -15.79 0.16
N GLU A 105 -1.96 -16.21 -0.26
CA GLU A 105 -0.75 -16.16 0.55
C GLU A 105 -0.23 -14.73 0.81
N ASP A 106 -0.66 -13.76 0.01
CA ASP A 106 -0.26 -12.35 0.11
C ASP A 106 -1.19 -11.54 1.00
N LYS A 107 -2.30 -12.12 1.46
CA LYS A 107 -3.25 -11.44 2.32
C LYS A 107 -2.63 -11.22 3.70
N ASP A 108 -2.43 -9.94 4.02
CA ASP A 108 -1.94 -9.52 5.32
C ASP A 108 -3.10 -9.43 6.33
N TYR A 109 -3.26 -10.47 7.13
CA TYR A 109 -4.22 -10.52 8.24
C TYR A 109 -3.67 -9.89 9.53
N SER A 110 -2.44 -9.38 9.53
CA SER A 110 -1.89 -8.68 10.68
C SER A 110 -2.60 -7.34 10.85
N PHE A 111 -3.15 -7.11 12.04
CA PHE A 111 -3.75 -5.82 12.37
C PHE A 111 -2.64 -4.80 12.66
N SER A 112 -2.77 -3.59 12.13
CA SER A 112 -1.92 -2.45 12.50
C SER A 112 -2.14 -1.96 13.94
N ARG A 113 -3.22 -2.42 14.59
CA ARG A 113 -3.50 -2.19 16.00
C ARG A 113 -3.28 -3.50 16.75
N TYR A 114 -2.41 -3.47 17.78
CA TYR A 114 -2.33 -4.54 18.77
C TYR A 114 -3.74 -4.98 19.17
N SER A 115 -3.96 -6.29 19.24
CA SER A 115 -5.23 -6.79 19.77
C SER A 115 -5.35 -6.35 21.22
N THR A 116 -6.48 -5.75 21.57
CA THR A 116 -6.80 -5.37 22.95
C THR A 116 -6.69 -6.57 23.91
N SER A 117 -6.78 -7.80 23.39
CA SER A 117 -6.57 -9.06 24.10
C SER A 117 -5.19 -9.14 24.77
N THR A 118 -4.12 -8.62 24.15
CA THR A 118 -2.78 -8.61 24.78
C THR A 118 -2.71 -7.68 25.99
N ILE A 119 -3.52 -6.61 26.01
CA ILE A 119 -3.58 -5.67 27.14
C ILE A 119 -4.27 -6.32 28.34
N TYR A 120 -5.30 -7.15 28.12
CA TYR A 120 -5.96 -7.90 29.18
C TYR A 120 -5.04 -8.94 29.83
N TYR A 121 -4.17 -9.60 29.06
CA TYR A 121 -3.19 -10.53 29.64
C TYR A 121 -2.01 -9.81 30.33
N ALA A 122 -1.56 -8.67 29.83
CA ALA A 122 -0.51 -7.87 30.48
C ALA A 122 -0.99 -7.21 31.79
N GLY A 123 -2.26 -6.82 31.89
CA GLY A 123 -2.86 -6.24 33.09
C GLY A 123 -3.07 -7.23 34.26
N LEU A 124 -2.99 -8.54 34.00
CA LEU A 124 -3.12 -9.57 35.04
C LEU A 124 -1.77 -10.00 35.66
N TYR A 125 -0.64 -9.59 35.07
CA TYR A 125 0.70 -9.91 35.59
C TYR A 125 1.34 -8.79 36.43
N TYR A 126 0.82 -7.57 36.35
CA TYR A 126 1.23 -6.50 37.26
C TYR A 126 0.26 -6.43 38.43
N GLY A 127 0.60 -7.17 39.49
CA GLY A 127 -0.02 -7.06 40.82
C GLY A 127 0.12 -5.65 41.41
N PRO A 128 -0.59 -5.35 42.51
CA PRO A 128 -0.74 -3.98 43.01
C PRO A 128 0.62 -3.40 43.40
N THR A 129 0.98 -2.29 42.76
CA THR A 129 2.17 -1.50 43.03
C THR A 129 2.19 -1.13 44.51
N THR A 130 3.10 -1.74 45.28
CA THR A 130 3.33 -1.36 46.68
C THR A 130 3.84 0.07 46.72
N VAL A 131 3.06 0.96 47.33
CA VAL A 131 3.46 2.33 47.62
C VAL A 131 4.55 2.27 48.70
N LEU A 132 5.82 2.44 48.33
CA LEU A 132 6.90 2.57 49.30
C LEU A 132 6.83 3.95 49.94
N THR A 133 6.35 3.98 51.18
CA THR A 133 6.46 5.10 52.11
C THR A 133 7.91 5.30 52.56
N GLY A 134 8.43 6.51 52.35
CA GLY A 134 9.33 7.27 53.24
C GLY A 134 10.75 6.75 53.54
N VAL A 135 11.74 7.60 53.25
CA VAL A 135 12.60 8.27 54.25
C VAL A 135 12.89 9.69 53.77
#